data_AF-A0A0E3R668-F1
#
_entry.id   AF-A0A0E3R668-F1
#
_cell.length_a   1.000
_cell.length_b   1.000
_cell.length_c   1.000
_cell.angle_alpha   90.00
_cell.angle_beta   90.00
_cell.angle_gamma   90.00
#
_symmetry.space_group_name_H-M   'P 1'
#
loop_
_entity.id
_entity.type
_entity.pdbx_description
1 polymer ?
#
loop_
_entity_poly.entity_id
_entity_poly.type
_entity_poly.pdbx_seq_one_letter_code
_entity_poly.pdbx_strand_id
1 'polypeptide(L)'
;MPVINLYFWVGLISAVLLRGIIIADYYSVFWGKAIWYLGITGYLWFFAHRYRVARRRFAVIRDLNLLEKIRIRQKLSCQDFEGLEYLLWSLSVSKERANYYVIFLFSIIAIVLSLSLDLGIIKL
;
A
#
# COMPACT_ATOMS: atom_id res chain seq x y z
N MET A 1 -7.42 15.14 3.60
CA MET A 1 -7.90 14.46 2.38
C MET A 1 -6.86 14.41 1.23
N PRO A 2 -6.25 15.52 0.75
CA PRO A 2 -5.43 15.50 -0.47
C PRO A 2 -4.16 14.64 -0.36
N VAL A 3 -3.48 14.69 0.79
CA VAL A 3 -2.26 13.89 1.04
C VAL A 3 -2.55 12.38 0.99
N ILE A 4 -3.68 11.94 1.54
CA ILE A 4 -4.07 10.53 1.56
C ILE A 4 -4.38 10.05 0.14
N ASN A 5 -5.06 10.88 -0.66
CA ASN A 5 -5.33 10.58 -2.06
C ASN A 5 -4.04 10.53 -2.89
N LEU A 6 -3.08 11.43 -2.65
CA LEU A 6 -1.77 11.42 -3.31
C LEU A 6 -1.05 10.09 -3.09
N TYR A 7 -0.86 9.68 -1.83
CA TYR A 7 -0.19 8.42 -1.53
C TYR A 7 -0.97 7.21 -2.05
N PHE A 8 -2.31 7.25 -2.04
CA PHE A 8 -3.12 6.22 -2.65
C PHE A 8 -2.82 6.06 -4.14
N TRP A 9 -2.84 7.16 -4.92
CA TRP A 9 -2.54 7.12 -6.35
C TRP A 9 -1.09 6.75 -6.65
N VAL A 10 -0.12 7.24 -5.87
CA VAL A 10 1.28 6.84 -6.00
C VAL A 10 1.44 5.34 -5.81
N GLY A 11 0.85 4.78 -4.74
CA GLY A 11 0.86 3.33 -4.50
C GLY A 11 0.20 2.53 -5.61
N LEU A 12 -0.95 3.01 -6.10
CA LEU A 12 -1.72 2.37 -7.17
C LEU A 12 -0.94 2.32 -8.49
N ILE A 13 -0.44 3.46 -8.95
CA ILE A 13 0.32 3.59 -10.20
C ILE A 13 1.59 2.73 -10.11
N SER A 14 2.30 2.79 -8.98
CA SER A 14 3.50 2.00 -8.75
C SER A 14 3.22 0.50 -8.80
N ALA A 15 2.11 0.05 -8.20
CA ALA A 15 1.68 -1.34 -8.22
C ALA A 15 1.42 -1.83 -9.65
N VAL A 16 0.76 -1.01 -10.47
CA VAL A 16 0.47 -1.33 -11.88
C VAL A 16 1.76 -1.35 -12.70
N LEU A 17 2.62 -0.33 -12.56
CA LEU A 17 3.89 -0.24 -13.27
C LEU A 17 4.76 -1.48 -13.03
N LEU A 18 4.94 -1.88 -11.77
CA LEU A 18 5.76 -3.04 -11.41
C LEU A 18 5.25 -4.37 -12.01
N ARG A 19 3.95 -4.46 -12.32
CA ARG A 19 3.34 -5.62 -12.98
C ARG A 19 3.41 -5.51 -14.50
N GLY A 20 3.33 -4.29 -15.02
CA GLY A 20 3.49 -4.00 -16.44
C GLY A 20 4.90 -4.22 -16.97
N ILE A 21 5.92 -4.32 -16.10
CA ILE A 21 7.31 -4.60 -16.50
C ILE A 21 7.39 -5.85 -17.36
N ILE A 22 6.68 -6.91 -17.00
CA ILE A 22 6.74 -8.19 -17.70
C ILE A 22 6.38 -8.01 -19.18
N ILE A 23 5.36 -7.20 -19.45
CA ILE A 23 4.91 -6.88 -20.81
C ILE A 23 5.89 -5.90 -21.46
N ALA A 24 6.34 -4.87 -20.75
CA ALA A 24 7.22 -3.85 -21.31
C ALA A 24 8.61 -4.39 -21.68
N ASP A 25 9.15 -5.30 -20.88
CA ASP A 25 10.45 -5.93 -21.09
C ASP A 25 10.44 -6.85 -22.31
N TYR A 26 9.29 -7.48 -22.62
CA TYR A 26 9.08 -8.25 -23.84
C TYR A 26 9.29 -7.41 -25.12
N TYR A 27 8.79 -6.17 -25.12
CA TYR A 27 8.92 -5.27 -26.28
C TYR A 27 10.23 -4.51 -26.33
N SER A 28 10.73 -4.05 -25.18
CA SER A 28 11.94 -3.25 -25.10
C SER A 28 12.52 -3.24 -23.70
N VAL A 29 13.75 -3.72 -23.60
CA VAL A 29 14.55 -3.67 -22.36
C VAL A 29 14.67 -2.25 -21.81
N PHE A 30 14.72 -1.23 -22.67
CA PHE A 30 14.78 0.17 -22.22
C PHE A 30 13.49 0.57 -21.48
N TRP A 31 12.32 0.30 -22.07
CA TRP A 31 11.04 0.62 -21.47
C TRP A 31 10.75 -0.23 -20.22
N GLY A 32 11.15 -1.50 -20.22
CA GLY A 32 11.10 -2.37 -19.04
C GLY A 32 11.85 -1.76 -17.85
N LYS A 33 13.10 -1.31 -18.08
CA LYS A 33 13.91 -0.63 -17.04
C LYS A 33 13.30 0.70 -16.60
N ALA A 34 12.84 1.54 -17.51
CA ALA A 34 12.23 2.84 -17.18
C ALA A 34 10.99 2.67 -16.28
N ILE A 35 10.11 1.72 -16.64
CA ILE A 35 8.91 1.37 -15.87
C ILE A 35 9.29 0.80 -14.50
N TRP A 36 10.33 -0.04 -14.43
CA TRP A 36 10.82 -0.57 -13.16
C TRP A 36 11.32 0.53 -12.23
N TYR A 37 12.19 1.44 -12.70
CA TYR A 37 12.70 2.54 -11.87
C TYR A 37 11.58 3.45 -11.36
N LEU A 38 10.61 3.78 -12.22
CA LEU A 38 9.48 4.60 -11.83
C LEU A 38 8.58 3.88 -10.80
N GLY A 39 8.28 2.60 -11.06
CA GLY A 39 7.45 1.77 -10.19
C GLY A 39 8.08 1.54 -8.82
N ILE A 40 9.36 1.19 -8.76
CA ILE A 40 10.05 0.93 -7.49
C ILE A 40 10.21 2.20 -6.65
N THR A 41 10.50 3.34 -7.29
CA THR A 41 10.64 4.63 -6.60
C THR A 41 9.32 5.06 -5.98
N GLY A 42 8.21 4.95 -6.73
CA GLY A 42 6.88 5.26 -6.20
C GLY A 42 6.46 4.30 -5.07
N TYR A 43 6.80 3.02 -5.16
CA TYR A 43 6.59 2.06 -4.08
C TYR A 43 7.39 2.39 -2.82
N LEU A 44 8.67 2.73 -2.96
CA LEU A 44 9.50 3.14 -1.82
C LEU A 44 8.86 4.31 -1.09
N TRP A 45 8.44 5.34 -1.83
CA TRP A 45 7.80 6.50 -1.24
C TRP A 45 6.45 6.16 -0.58
N PHE A 46 5.62 5.36 -1.25
CA PHE A 46 4.33 4.90 -0.72
C PHE A 46 4.49 4.11 0.60
N PHE A 47 5.38 3.13 0.61
CA PHE A 47 5.60 2.29 1.79
C PHE A 47 6.31 3.05 2.92
N ALA A 48 7.19 4.01 2.62
CA ALA A 48 7.79 4.87 3.63
C ALA A 48 6.72 5.71 4.37
N HIS A 49 5.76 6.27 3.64
CA HIS A 49 4.62 6.97 4.26
C HIS A 49 3.79 6.01 5.12
N ARG A 50 3.47 4.83 4.59
CA ARG A 50 2.66 3.84 5.30
C ARG A 50 3.32 3.32 6.57
N TYR A 51 4.63 3.10 6.53
CA TYR A 51 5.44 2.77 7.68
C TYR A 51 5.39 3.86 8.75
N ARG A 52 5.51 5.14 8.35
CA ARG A 52 5.41 6.28 9.28
C ARG A 52 4.06 6.32 9.98
N VAL A 53 2.95 6.11 9.26
CA VAL A 53 1.60 6.07 9.85
C VAL A 53 1.46 4.90 10.81
N ALA A 54 1.87 3.69 10.42
CA ALA A 54 1.83 2.51 11.28
C ALA A 54 2.64 2.70 12.56
N ARG A 55 3.85 3.29 12.45
CA ARG A 55 4.71 3.61 13.59
C ARG A 55 4.04 4.58 14.56
N ARG A 56 3.37 5.63 14.05
CA ARG A 56 2.63 6.59 14.88
C ARG A 56 1.46 5.92 15.61
N ARG A 57 0.67 5.08 14.93
CA ARG A 57 -0.40 4.30 15.56
C ARG A 57 0.14 3.42 16.70
N PHE A 58 1.24 2.70 16.45
CA PHE A 58 1.87 1.86 17.46
C PHE A 58 2.39 2.66 18.66
N ALA A 59 3.03 3.81 18.40
CA ALA A 59 3.47 4.71 19.45
C ALA A 59 2.30 5.18 20.33
N VAL A 60 1.18 5.60 19.75
CA VAL A 60 -0.02 5.99 20.51
C VAL A 60 -0.52 4.85 21.41
N ILE A 61 -0.62 3.63 20.89
CA ILE A 61 -1.07 2.46 21.68
C ILE A 61 -0.13 2.20 22.86
N ARG A 62 1.19 2.27 22.63
CA ARG A 62 2.23 1.99 23.61
C ARG A 62 2.35 3.11 24.66
N ASP A 63 2.48 4.36 24.21
CA ASP A 63 2.80 5.50 25.05
C ASP A 63 1.63 5.85 25.99
N LEU A 64 0.38 5.58 25.56
CA LEU A 64 -0.81 5.70 26.40
C LEU A 64 -1.19 4.39 27.11
N ASN A 65 -0.46 3.30 26.86
CA ASN A 65 -0.73 1.95 27.35
C ASN A 65 -2.21 1.51 27.15
N LEU A 66 -2.79 1.90 26.01
CA LEU A 66 -4.24 1.79 25.75
C LEU A 66 -4.74 0.34 25.83
N LEU A 67 -3.95 -0.59 25.31
CA LEU A 67 -4.34 -2.01 25.29
C LEU A 67 -4.51 -2.55 26.71
N GLU A 68 -3.57 -2.23 27.60
CA GLU A 68 -3.63 -2.67 28.99
C GLU A 68 -4.81 -2.04 29.71
N LYS A 69 -4.98 -0.72 29.58
CA LYS A 69 -6.09 0.03 30.20
C LYS A 69 -7.45 -0.55 29.80
N ILE A 70 -7.63 -0.89 28.52
CA ILE A 70 -8.85 -1.53 28.02
C ILE A 70 -9.02 -2.94 28.61
N ARG A 71 -7.95 -3.73 28.65
CA ARG A 71 -7.96 -5.11 29.17
C ARG A 71 -8.42 -5.18 30.63
N ILE A 72 -7.91 -4.29 31.48
CA ILE A 72 -8.27 -4.24 32.91
C ILE A 72 -9.50 -3.39 33.20
N ARG A 73 -10.19 -2.88 32.16
CA ARG A 73 -11.35 -1.97 32.25
C ARG A 73 -11.06 -0.73 33.12
N GLN A 74 -9.84 -0.20 33.03
CA GLN A 74 -9.46 1.03 33.69
C GLN A 74 -10.25 2.21 33.10
N LYS A 75 -10.62 3.18 33.95
CA LYS A 75 -11.25 4.43 33.49
C LYS A 75 -10.29 5.19 32.57
N LEU A 76 -10.72 5.43 31.33
CA LEU A 76 -9.93 6.16 30.32
C LEU A 76 -9.93 7.67 30.61
N SER A 77 -8.77 8.30 30.42
CA SER A 77 -8.60 9.75 30.49
C SER A 77 -8.98 10.43 29.16
N CYS A 78 -9.08 11.76 29.15
CA CYS A 78 -9.30 12.51 27.90
C CYS A 78 -8.21 12.22 26.85
N GLN A 79 -6.95 12.13 27.27
CA GLN A 79 -5.83 11.79 26.39
C GLN A 79 -5.96 10.39 25.77
N ASP A 80 -6.51 9.44 26.54
CA ASP A 80 -6.77 8.09 26.03
C ASP A 80 -7.86 8.10 24.94
N PHE A 81 -8.91 8.91 25.13
CA PHE A 81 -9.96 9.08 24.13
C PHE A 81 -9.45 9.77 22.86
N GLU A 82 -8.63 10.81 22.97
CA GLU A 82 -7.98 11.45 21.81
C GLU A 82 -7.09 10.48 21.04
N GLY A 83 -6.31 9.66 21.76
CA GLY A 83 -5.49 8.61 21.16
C GLY A 83 -6.33 7.56 20.43
N LEU A 84 -7.44 7.13 21.03
CA LEU A 84 -8.36 6.18 20.42
C LEU A 84 -9.07 6.77 19.18
N GLU A 85 -9.49 8.02 19.25
CA GLU A 85 -10.07 8.75 18.12
C GLU A 85 -9.08 8.81 16.96
N TYR A 86 -7.82 9.17 17.21
CA TYR A 86 -6.77 9.14 16.19
C TYR A 86 -6.60 7.75 15.55
N LEU A 87 -6.58 6.69 16.37
CA LEU A 87 -6.45 5.32 15.86
C LEU A 87 -7.62 4.95 14.96
N LEU A 88 -8.85 5.16 15.43
CA LEU A 88 -10.08 4.83 14.70
C LEU A 88 -10.21 5.65 13.42
N TRP A 89 -9.97 6.96 13.49
CA TRP A 89 -10.00 7.84 12.33
C TRP A 89 -8.92 7.46 11.31
N SER A 90 -7.70 7.21 11.77
CA SER A 90 -6.62 6.85 10.86
C SER A 90 -6.88 5.52 10.17
N LEU A 91 -7.54 4.56 10.82
CA LEU A 91 -7.96 3.29 10.23
C LEU A 91 -9.14 3.47 9.27
N SER A 92 -10.11 4.32 9.58
CA SER A 92 -11.31 4.51 8.75
C SER A 92 -11.03 5.24 7.44
N VAL A 93 -10.12 6.21 7.42
CA VAL A 93 -9.73 6.96 6.21
C VAL A 93 -8.73 6.18 5.34
N SER A 94 -8.17 5.10 5.88
CA SER A 94 -7.15 4.27 5.25
C SER A 94 -7.69 3.52 4.00
N LYS A 95 -7.23 3.89 2.80
CA LYS A 95 -7.59 3.19 1.53
C LYS A 95 -6.79 1.90 1.29
N GLU A 96 -6.35 1.26 2.35
CA GLU A 96 -5.42 0.14 2.29
C GLU A 96 -6.03 -1.10 1.64
N ARG A 97 -7.32 -1.38 1.91
CA ARG A 97 -8.04 -2.50 1.30
C ARG A 97 -8.09 -2.41 -0.22
N ALA A 98 -8.31 -1.19 -0.75
CA ALA A 98 -8.33 -0.96 -2.19
C ALA A 98 -6.96 -1.22 -2.82
N ASN A 99 -5.87 -0.77 -2.19
CA ASN A 99 -4.52 -1.06 -2.66
C ASN A 99 -4.25 -2.58 -2.70
N TYR A 100 -4.62 -3.32 -1.65
CA TYR A 100 -4.46 -4.78 -1.63
C TYR A 100 -5.23 -5.46 -2.76
N TYR A 101 -6.47 -5.05 -2.98
CA TYR A 101 -7.31 -5.61 -4.03
C TYR A 101 -6.72 -5.36 -5.42
N VAL A 102 -6.26 -4.14 -5.71
CA VAL A 102 -5.67 -3.82 -7.02
C VAL A 102 -4.35 -4.56 -7.24
N ILE A 103 -3.48 -4.60 -6.22
CA ILE A 103 -2.24 -5.37 -6.25
C ILE A 103 -2.52 -6.83 -6.57
N PHE A 104 -3.51 -7.43 -5.90
CA PHE A 104 -3.92 -8.81 -6.11
C PHE A 104 -4.46 -9.05 -7.53
N LEU A 105 -5.43 -8.25 -7.96
CA LEU A 105 -6.07 -8.40 -9.27
C LEU A 105 -5.07 -8.23 -10.41
N PHE A 106 -4.27 -7.15 -10.41
CA PHE A 106 -3.29 -6.92 -11.45
C PHE A 106 -2.14 -7.93 -11.40
N SER A 107 -1.82 -8.50 -10.23
CA SER A 107 -0.86 -9.61 -10.15
C SER A 107 -1.36 -10.84 -10.90
N ILE A 108 -2.64 -11.19 -10.72
CA ILE A 108 -3.25 -12.31 -11.46
C ILE A 108 -3.19 -12.02 -12.96
N ILE A 109 -3.63 -10.83 -13.39
CA ILE A 109 -3.61 -10.43 -14.80
C ILE A 109 -2.19 -10.52 -15.37
N ALA A 110 -1.19 -10.00 -14.65
CA ALA A 110 0.20 -10.01 -15.11
C ALA A 110 0.76 -11.43 -15.26
N ILE A 111 0.45 -12.33 -14.33
CA ILE A 111 0.86 -13.74 -14.40
C ILE A 111 0.19 -14.43 -15.60
N VAL A 112 -1.13 -14.26 -15.78
CA VAL A 112 -1.86 -14.86 -16.89
C VAL A 112 -1.33 -14.36 -18.24
N LEU A 113 -1.08 -13.06 -18.37
CA LEU A 113 -0.52 -12.48 -19.59
C LEU A 113 0.90 -12.98 -19.86
N SER A 114 1.77 -12.99 -18.83
CA SER A 114 3.13 -13.52 -18.95
C SER A 114 3.12 -14.95 -19.47
N LEU A 115 2.38 -15.84 -18.80
CA LEU A 115 2.31 -17.25 -19.18
C LEU A 115 1.73 -17.44 -20.58
N SER A 116 0.74 -16.63 -20.96
CA SER A 116 0.12 -16.72 -22.28
C SER A 116 1.09 -16.29 -23.40
N LEU A 117 1.95 -15.31 -23.13
CA LEU A 117 3.04 -14.89 -24.03
C LEU A 117 4.14 -15.97 -24.09
N ASP A 118 4.59 -16.45 -22.93
CA ASP A 118 5.67 -17.46 -22.82
C ASP A 118 5.28 -18.78 -23.50
N LEU A 119 4.00 -19.18 -23.42
CA LEU A 119 3.46 -20.37 -24.07
C LEU A 119 3.05 -20.14 -25.54
N GLY A 120 3.16 -18.90 -26.05
CA GLY A 120 2.78 -18.54 -27.42
C GLY A 120 1.28 -18.65 -27.73
N ILE A 121 0.42 -18.69 -26.69
CA ILE A 121 -1.04 -18.70 -26.81
C ILE A 121 -1.51 -17.36 -27.38
N ILE A 122 -0.88 -16.27 -26.94
CA ILE A 122 -1.10 -14.93 -27.44
C ILE A 122 0.16 -14.51 -28.21
N LYS A 123 -0.01 -14.15 -29.47
CA LYS A 123 1.01 -13.43 -30.25
C LYS A 123 0.63 -11.96 -30.21
N LEU A 124 1.24 -11.23 -29.28
CA LEU A 124 1.08 -9.78 -29.18
C LEU A 124 2.16 -9.08 -30.01
#